data_AF-A0A2G7H0H8-F1
#
_entry.id   AF-A0A2G7H0H8-F1
#
_cell.length_a   1.000
_cell.length_b   1.000
_cell.length_c   1.000
_cell.angle_alpha   90.00
_cell.angle_beta   90.00
_cell.angle_gamma   90.00
#
_symmetry.space_group_name_H-M   'P 1'
#
loop_
_entity.id
_entity.type
_entity.pdbx_description
1 polymer ?
#
loop_
_entity_poly.entity_id
_entity_poly.type
_entity_poly.pdbx_seq_one_letter_code
_entity_poly.pdbx_strand_id
1 'polypeptide(L)' 'MSRRQKVAAPVTFRAGCTREWVIESAEADLAYTDQAFPECPTCPHRVEPDGGPPFCTLRPVGTAHPFAGLAGLILPD' A
#
# COMPACT_ATOMS: atom_id res chain seq x y z
N MET A 1 5.11 -21.74 -23.54
CA MET A 1 5.46 -21.45 -22.13
C MET A 1 4.25 -20.78 -21.49
N SER A 2 3.41 -21.53 -20.77
CA SER A 2 2.16 -21.00 -20.19
C SER A 2 2.44 -20.38 -18.83
N ARG A 3 2.30 -19.06 -18.70
CA ARG A 3 2.48 -18.34 -17.44
C ARG A 3 1.32 -18.73 -16.53
N ARG A 4 1.58 -19.49 -15.44
CA ARG A 4 0.57 -19.69 -14.38
C ARG A 4 0.19 -18.31 -13.85
N GLN A 5 -1.03 -17.87 -14.12
CA GLN A 5 -1.61 -16.72 -13.48
C GLN A 5 -1.75 -17.06 -11.99
N LYS A 6 -1.09 -16.28 -11.13
CA LYS A 6 -1.26 -16.37 -9.68
C LYS A 6 -2.72 -15.96 -9.43
N VAL A 7 -3.56 -16.90 -9.02
CA VAL A 7 -4.96 -16.61 -8.68
C VAL A 7 -4.94 -15.61 -7.53
N ALA A 8 -5.52 -14.44 -7.77
CA ALA A 8 -5.68 -13.41 -6.76
C ALA A 8 -6.63 -13.94 -5.68
N ALA A 9 -6.25 -13.82 -4.41
CA ALA A 9 -7.10 -14.15 -3.27
C ALA A 9 -7.62 -12.83 -2.66
N PRO A 10 -8.78 -12.83 -1.98
CA PRO A 10 -9.24 -11.66 -1.25
C PRO A 10 -8.26 -11.33 -0.12
N VAL A 11 -7.76 -10.10 -0.11
CA VAL A 11 -6.86 -9.57 0.91
C VAL A 11 -7.41 -8.24 1.40
N THR A 12 -7.37 -8.01 2.71
CA THR A 12 -7.68 -6.70 3.28
C THR A 12 -6.50 -5.77 3.10
N PHE A 13 -6.67 -4.68 2.37
CA PHE A 13 -5.69 -3.62 2.24
C PHE A 13 -6.07 -2.41 3.07
N ARG A 14 -5.07 -1.72 3.61
CA ARG A 14 -5.22 -0.49 4.41
C ARG A 14 -4.46 0.66 3.75
N ALA A 15 -5.14 1.78 3.60
CA ALA A 15 -4.53 3.05 3.22
C ALA A 15 -3.85 3.74 4.41
N GLY A 16 -2.96 4.69 4.14
CA GLY A 16 -2.33 5.50 5.18
C GLY A 16 -3.32 6.31 6.04
N CYS A 17 -4.53 6.58 5.55
CA CYS A 17 -5.62 7.20 6.32
C CYS A 17 -6.42 6.20 7.18
N THR A 18 -5.96 4.96 7.32
CA THR A 18 -6.57 3.84 8.07
C THR A 18 -7.84 3.23 7.45
N ARG A 19 -8.28 3.71 6.29
CA ARG A 19 -9.36 3.09 5.52
C ARG A 19 -8.94 1.71 4.99
N GLU A 20 -9.90 0.78 4.97
CA GLU A 20 -9.66 -0.60 4.61
C GLU A 20 -10.67 -1.10 3.57
N TRP A 21 -10.20 -1.98 2.66
CA TRP A 21 -11.02 -2.64 1.65
C TRP A 21 -10.54 -4.07 1.47
N VAL A 22 -11.45 -4.97 1.10
CA VAL A 22 -11.10 -6.31 0.63
C VAL A 22 -10.98 -6.27 -0.88
N ILE A 23 -9.79 -6.59 -1.40
CA ILE A 23 -9.49 -6.58 -2.83
C ILE A 23 -8.89 -7.94 -3.20
N GLU A 24 -9.38 -8.55 -4.28
CA GLU A 24 -8.75 -9.72 -4.86
C GLU A 24 -7.45 -9.30 -5.53
N SER A 25 -6.31 -9.54 -4.87
CA SER A 25 -5.00 -9.21 -5.41
C SER A 25 -3.92 -10.15 -4.89
N ALA A 26 -2.88 -10.33 -5.70
CA ALA A 26 -1.65 -11.03 -5.31
C ALA A 26 -0.45 -10.07 -5.15
N GLU A 27 -0.67 -8.78 -5.33
CA GLU A 27 0.34 -7.72 -5.24
C GLU A 27 0.67 -7.37 -3.78
N ALA A 28 1.89 -6.92 -3.53
CA ALA A 28 2.33 -6.48 -2.21
C ALA A 28 1.80 -5.09 -1.83
N ASP A 29 1.54 -4.25 -2.83
CA ASP A 29 1.11 -2.86 -2.68
C ASP A 29 0.17 -2.51 -3.84
N LEU A 30 -0.82 -1.65 -3.61
CA LEU A 30 -1.68 -1.13 -4.67
C LEU A 30 -1.74 0.40 -4.62
N ALA A 31 -1.92 1.04 -5.79
CA ALA A 31 -2.13 2.48 -5.88
C ALA A 31 -3.63 2.81 -5.88
N TYR A 32 -4.08 3.56 -4.88
CA TYR A 32 -5.43 4.12 -4.82
C TYR A 32 -5.45 5.53 -5.41
N THR A 33 -5.79 5.63 -6.69
CA THR A 33 -5.82 6.88 -7.46
C THR A 33 -7.13 7.66 -7.30
N ASP A 34 -8.21 6.97 -6.95
CA ASP A 34 -9.58 7.52 -6.92
C ASP A 34 -9.77 8.59 -5.83
N GLN A 35 -9.10 8.47 -4.67
CA GLN A 35 -9.04 9.52 -3.64
C GLN A 35 -10.40 10.14 -3.25
N ALA A 36 -11.48 9.37 -3.29
CA ALA A 36 -12.85 9.85 -3.09
C ALA A 36 -13.19 10.27 -1.65
N PHE A 37 -12.25 10.10 -0.69
CA PHE A 37 -12.49 10.44 0.71
C PHE A 37 -12.08 11.88 1.02
N PRO A 38 -12.84 12.60 1.86
CA PRO A 38 -12.55 14.00 2.20
C PRO A 38 -11.20 14.19 2.90
N GLU A 39 -10.67 13.17 3.56
CA GLU A 39 -9.34 13.18 4.18
C GLU A 39 -8.17 12.96 3.20
N CYS A 40 -8.42 12.51 1.97
CA CYS A 40 -7.35 12.23 1.01
C CYS A 40 -6.44 13.44 0.68
N PRO A 41 -6.96 14.67 0.46
CA PRO A 41 -6.14 15.82 0.12
C PRO A 41 -5.11 16.22 1.19
N THR A 42 -5.40 15.92 2.46
CA THR A 42 -4.55 16.28 3.61
C THR A 42 -3.82 15.08 4.21
N CYS A 43 -3.95 13.90 3.59
CA CYS A 43 -3.33 12.69 4.08
C CYS A 43 -1.80 12.78 3.93
N PRO A 44 -1.01 12.59 5.01
CA PRO A 44 0.45 12.64 4.92
C PRO A 44 1.05 11.50 4.10
N HIS A 45 0.24 10.48 3.78
CA HIS A 45 0.62 9.33 2.96
C HIS A 45 0.18 9.48 1.49
N ARG A 46 -0.31 10.65 1.08
CA ARG A 46 -0.62 10.97 -0.32
C ARG A 46 0.69 11.24 -1.07
N VAL A 47 0.85 10.60 -2.22
CA VAL A 47 2.02 10.76 -3.10
C VAL A 47 1.62 11.60 -4.30
N GLU A 48 2.42 12.63 -4.59
CA GLU A 48 2.28 13.50 -5.77
C GLU A 48 3.45 13.27 -6.72
N PRO A 49 3.32 12.34 -7.69
CA PRO A 49 4.36 12.09 -8.67
C PRO A 49 4.44 13.24 -9.68
N ASP A 50 5.65 13.53 -10.15
CA ASP A 50 5.83 14.46 -11.27
C ASP A 50 5.19 13.89 -12.54
N GLY A 51 4.27 14.64 -13.14
CA GLY A 51 3.59 14.25 -14.39
C GLY A 51 2.51 13.16 -14.27
N GLY A 52 2.08 12.78 -13.07
CA GLY A 52 1.05 11.75 -12.86
C GLY A 52 -0.07 12.16 -11.89
N PRO A 53 -1.19 11.42 -11.86
CA PRO A 53 -2.22 11.66 -10.87
C PRO A 53 -1.70 11.33 -9.46
N PRO A 54 -2.14 12.09 -8.44
CA PRO A 54 -1.84 11.74 -7.06
C PRO A 54 -2.48 10.40 -6.68
N PHE A 55 -1.88 9.70 -5.72
CA PHE A 55 -2.44 8.45 -5.22
C PHE A 55 -2.03 8.18 -3.78
N CYS A 56 -2.78 7.30 -3.12
CA CYS A 56 -2.38 6.73 -1.82
C CYS A 56 -1.89 5.29 -2.02
N THR A 57 -0.91 4.86 -1.24
CA THR A 57 -0.46 3.46 -1.26
C THR A 57 -1.33 2.63 -0.32
N LEU A 58 -1.86 1.52 -0.84
CA LEU A 58 -2.61 0.52 -0.11
C LEU A 58 -1.68 -0.65 0.24
N ARG A 59 -1.66 -1.03 1.52
CA ARG A 59 -0.80 -2.10 2.04
C ARG A 59 -1.66 -3.24 2.63
N PRO A 60 -1.35 -4.52 2.37
CA PRO A 60 -2.09 -5.63 2.95
C PRO A 60 -1.95 -5.64 4.47
N VAL A 61 -3.09 -5.75 5.15
CA VAL A 61 -3.17 -5.77 6.62
C VAL A 61 -2.50 -7.04 7.14
N GLY A 62 -1.72 -6.90 8.22
CA GLY A 62 -1.02 -8.03 8.84
C GLY A 62 0.27 -8.45 8.14
N THR A 63 0.62 -7.83 7.00
CA THR A 63 1.95 -8.02 6.41
C THR A 63 2.97 -7.22 7.22
N ALA A 64 3.98 -7.90 7.76
CA ALA A 64 5.07 -7.23 8.44
C ALA A 64 5.75 -6.22 7.49
N HIS A 65 6.08 -5.03 8.00
CA HIS A 65 6.84 -4.07 7.20
C HIS A 65 8.18 -4.73 6.80
N PRO A 66 8.63 -4.64 5.53
CA PRO A 66 9.85 -5.32 5.09
C PRO A 66 11.11 -4.87 5.87
N PHE A 67 11.04 -3.68 6.46
CA PHE A 67 12.09 -3.13 7.32
C PHE A 67 11.80 -3.27 8.82
N ALA A 68 10.78 -4.02 9.24
CA ALA A 68 10.48 -4.24 10.66
C ALA A 68 11.69 -4.82 11.42
N GLY A 69 12.52 -5.63 10.75
CA GLY A 69 13.78 -6.14 11.31
C GLY A 69 14.87 -5.08 11.52
N LEU A 70 14.74 -3.88 10.93
CA LEU A 70 15.67 -2.77 11.12
C LEU A 70 15.34 -1.92 12.36
N ALA A 71 14.14 -2.04 12.94
CA ALA A 71 13.71 -1.22 14.08
C ALA A 71 14.57 -1.42 15.35
N GLY A 72 15.34 -2.51 15.42
CA GLY A 72 16.28 -2.80 16.51
C GLY A 72 17.75 -2.56 16.17
N LEU A 73 18.08 -1.96 15.02
CA LEU A 73 19.48 -1.70 14.65
C LEU A 73 20.06 -0.54 15.48
N ILE A 74 21.15 -0.83 16.20
CA ILE A 74 22.02 0.19 16.81
C ILE A 74 23.05 0.56 15.74
N LEU A 75 22.98 1.79 15.23
CA LEU A 75 24.00 2.32 14.32
C LEU A 75 25.24 2.75 15.12
N PRO A 76 26.47 2.41 14.67
CA PRO A 76 27.67 3.02 15.23
C PRO A 76 27.74 4.52 14.89
N ASP A 77 28.41 5.30 15.75
CA ASP A 77 28.74 6.72 15.55
C ASP A 77 29.68 6.93 14.36
#